data_AF-W3A4F9-F1
#
_entry.id   AF-W3A4F9-F1
#
_cell.length_a   1.000
_cell.length_b   1.000
_cell.length_c   1.000
_cell.angle_alpha   90.00
_cell.angle_beta   90.00
_cell.angle_gamma   90.00
#
_symmetry.space_group_name_H-M   'P 1'
#
loop_
_entity.id
_entity.type
_entity.pdbx_description
1 polymer ?
#
loop_
_entity_poly.entity_id
_entity_poly.type
_entity_poly.pdbx_seq_one_letter_code
_entity_poly.pdbx_strand_id
1 'polypeptide(L)'
;MHTTMISSADLRKKKKRRPKLAPRYALKEDKKDDKAENRVLNLQQAELVREVFTSATCRCFVLKSFSEINFHKSLKFGIWSTTTLHNALLDQVFKSDLTAVRPVLFFFSVCGTKHFNGVARMTSGVRTDVQFQLWEKLKYEGFFHVEWLLVKDVPNYVFTSVKMSNTPTKKSITSCRDCEEVLFEEVSWIFGYIDAS
;
A
#
# COMPACT_ATOMS: atom_id res chain seq x y z
N MET A 1 45.08 23.12 49.46
CA MET A 1 43.73 23.38 50.02
C MET A 1 43.61 24.90 50.05
N HIS A 2 42.76 25.62 49.33
CA HIS A 2 41.43 25.38 48.75
C HIS A 2 41.26 26.40 47.61
N THR A 3 40.89 25.97 46.40
CA THR A 3 40.45 26.88 45.31
C THR A 3 38.94 27.08 45.46
N THR A 4 38.50 28.32 45.67
CA THR A 4 37.07 28.65 45.80
C THR A 4 36.45 28.82 44.41
N MET A 5 35.47 27.97 44.12
CA MET A 5 34.70 27.92 42.88
C MET A 5 33.77 29.14 42.76
N ILE A 6 33.80 29.84 41.63
CA ILE A 6 32.80 30.84 41.27
C ILE A 6 31.50 30.11 40.91
N SER A 7 30.46 30.34 41.71
CA SER A 7 29.10 29.85 41.46
C SER A 7 28.50 30.57 40.26
N SER A 8 28.40 29.89 39.12
CA SER A 8 27.68 30.38 37.93
C SER A 8 26.20 30.00 38.04
N ALA A 9 25.45 30.82 38.77
CA ALA A 9 24.00 30.71 38.87
C ALA A 9 23.35 32.02 38.45
N ASP A 10 23.44 32.39 37.17
CA ASP A 10 22.48 33.33 36.57
C ASP A 10 22.41 33.24 35.04
N LEU A 11 21.84 32.14 34.52
CA LEU A 11 21.39 32.05 33.12
C LEU A 11 19.86 32.02 33.09
N ARG A 12 19.25 33.21 33.04
CA ARG A 12 17.81 33.39 32.78
C ARG A 12 17.43 32.69 31.47
N LYS A 13 16.70 31.58 31.56
CA LYS A 13 16.07 30.89 30.43
C LYS A 13 15.04 31.81 29.77
N LYS A 14 15.46 32.61 28.78
CA LYS A 14 14.52 33.27 27.86
C LYS A 14 13.81 32.19 27.04
N LYS A 15 12.53 31.91 27.35
CA LYS A 15 11.67 31.04 26.53
C LYS A 15 11.68 31.57 25.09
N LYS A 16 12.26 30.82 24.15
CA LYS A 16 12.14 31.09 22.70
C LYS A 16 10.65 31.06 22.35
N ARG A 17 10.06 32.22 22.02
CA ARG A 17 8.69 32.28 21.50
C ARG A 17 8.69 31.61 20.15
N ARG A 18 7.82 30.61 19.96
CA ARG A 18 7.64 29.95 18.66
C ARG A 18 7.19 31.03 17.64
N PRO A 19 7.75 31.03 16.42
CA PRO A 19 7.29 31.93 15.36
C PRO A 19 5.78 31.72 15.16
N LYS A 20 5.02 32.81 15.06
CA LYS A 20 3.62 32.70 14.64
C LYS A 20 3.60 32.29 13.17
N LEU A 21 2.83 31.25 12.85
CA LEU A 21 2.57 30.84 11.46
C LEU A 21 2.06 32.05 10.67
N ALA A 22 2.58 32.23 9.46
CA ALA A 22 2.13 33.32 8.59
C ALA A 22 0.61 33.18 8.34
N PRO A 23 -0.14 34.28 8.14
CA PRO A 23 -1.60 34.25 8.00
C PRO A 23 -2.12 33.27 6.93
N ARG A 24 -1.32 33.01 5.88
CA ARG A 24 -1.63 32.03 4.82
C ARG A 24 -1.69 30.57 5.32
N TYR A 25 -0.95 30.25 6.39
CA TYR A 25 -0.96 28.96 7.06
C TYR A 25 -1.81 28.97 8.34
N ALA A 26 -2.46 30.08 8.67
CA ALA A 26 -3.36 30.22 9.82
C ALA A 26 -4.81 29.85 9.44
N LEU A 27 -5.00 28.85 8.59
CA LEU A 27 -6.31 28.24 8.40
C LEU A 27 -6.70 27.60 9.73
N LYS A 28 -7.88 27.93 10.25
CA LYS A 28 -8.49 27.13 11.29
C LYS A 28 -8.70 25.74 10.67
N GLU A 29 -7.95 24.76 11.14
CA GLU A 29 -8.35 23.37 10.97
C GLU A 29 -9.71 23.24 11.66
N ASP A 30 -10.80 23.27 10.89
CA ASP A 30 -12.04 22.70 11.35
C ASP A 30 -11.74 21.23 11.61
N LYS A 31 -11.54 20.87 12.88
CA LYS A 31 -11.56 19.49 13.33
C LYS A 31 -12.98 18.96 13.13
N LYS A 32 -13.35 18.69 11.88
CA LYS A 32 -14.31 17.64 11.59
C LYS A 32 -13.81 16.39 12.30
N ASP A 33 -14.72 15.59 12.85
CA ASP A 33 -14.35 14.34 13.52
C ASP A 33 -13.72 13.38 12.48
N ASP A 34 -12.42 13.54 12.22
CA ASP A 34 -11.61 12.74 11.29
C ASP A 34 -11.77 11.25 11.59
N LYS A 35 -12.09 10.91 12.85
CA LYS A 35 -12.31 9.54 13.31
C LYS A 35 -13.59 8.92 12.78
N ALA A 36 -14.66 9.72 12.59
CA ALA A 36 -15.92 9.25 12.04
C ALA A 36 -15.83 9.14 10.51
N GLU A 37 -15.26 10.14 9.83
CA GLU A 37 -15.04 10.10 8.37
C GLU A 37 -14.10 8.94 7.97
N ASN A 38 -13.01 8.71 8.71
CA ASN A 38 -12.14 7.54 8.47
C ASN A 38 -12.85 6.20 8.74
N ARG A 39 -13.76 6.14 9.71
CA ARG A 39 -14.55 4.92 9.96
C ARG A 39 -15.48 4.61 8.79
N VAL A 40 -16.16 5.62 8.26
CA VAL A 40 -17.06 5.46 7.11
C VAL A 40 -16.26 5.05 5.87
N LEU A 41 -15.11 5.67 5.63
CA LEU A 41 -14.22 5.32 4.52
C LEU A 41 -13.73 3.86 4.62
N ASN A 42 -13.33 3.43 5.82
CA ASN A 42 -12.89 2.05 6.05
C ASN A 42 -14.03 1.03 5.85
N LEU A 43 -15.26 1.37 6.27
CA LEU A 43 -16.43 0.51 6.05
C LEU A 43 -16.77 0.37 4.56
N GLN A 44 -16.72 1.47 3.81
CA GLN A 44 -16.92 1.45 2.36
C GLN A 44 -15.83 0.64 1.64
N GLN A 45 -14.57 0.79 2.05
CA GLN A 45 -13.46 -0.01 1.51
C GLN A 45 -13.61 -1.50 1.81
N ALA A 46 -14.03 -1.87 3.03
CA ALA A 46 -14.30 -3.25 3.40
C ALA A 46 -15.46 -3.85 2.57
N GLU A 47 -16.50 -3.06 2.30
CA GLU A 47 -17.63 -3.51 1.48
C GLU A 47 -17.25 -3.72 0.01
N LEU A 48 -16.48 -2.80 -0.58
CA LEU A 48 -15.95 -2.93 -1.94
C LEU A 48 -15.08 -4.18 -2.12
N VAL A 49 -14.21 -4.44 -1.14
CA VAL A 49 -13.43 -5.69 -1.10
C VAL A 49 -14.40 -6.86 -1.08
N ARG A 50 -15.33 -6.91 -0.12
CA ARG A 50 -16.25 -8.04 0.04
C ARG A 50 -17.06 -8.31 -1.23
N GLU A 51 -17.57 -7.28 -1.89
CA GLU A 51 -18.33 -7.39 -3.14
C GLU A 51 -17.51 -8.05 -4.26
N VAL A 52 -16.26 -7.61 -4.46
CA VAL A 52 -15.36 -8.17 -5.49
C VAL A 52 -15.06 -9.64 -5.22
N PHE A 53 -14.93 -10.05 -3.95
CA PHE A 53 -14.61 -11.43 -3.59
C PHE A 53 -15.81 -12.38 -3.51
N THR A 54 -17.03 -11.87 -3.30
CA THR A 54 -18.24 -12.69 -3.26
C THR A 54 -18.91 -12.85 -4.63
N SER A 55 -18.72 -11.91 -5.55
CA SER A 55 -19.42 -11.90 -6.84
C SER A 55 -18.69 -12.62 -7.98
N ALA A 56 -17.37 -12.84 -7.89
CA ALA A 56 -16.58 -13.39 -8.99
C ALA A 56 -15.40 -14.26 -8.54
N THR A 57 -15.04 -15.25 -9.37
CA THR A 57 -13.67 -15.80 -9.36
C THR A 57 -12.73 -14.67 -9.73
N CYS A 58 -11.68 -14.41 -8.95
CA CYS A 58 -10.67 -13.39 -9.24
C CYS A 58 -9.29 -14.01 -9.40
N ARG A 59 -8.37 -13.29 -10.04
CA ARG A 59 -6.97 -13.68 -10.14
C ARG A 59 -6.11 -12.73 -9.34
N CYS A 60 -5.27 -13.28 -8.48
CA CYS A 60 -4.62 -12.52 -7.43
C CYS A 60 -3.11 -12.61 -7.51
N PHE A 61 -2.42 -11.49 -7.30
CA PHE A 61 -0.96 -11.43 -7.28
C PHE A 61 -0.46 -10.64 -6.07
N VAL A 62 0.72 -10.98 -5.56
CA VAL A 62 1.43 -10.14 -4.59
C VAL A 62 2.33 -9.18 -5.33
N LEU A 63 2.19 -7.88 -5.06
CA LEU A 63 3.08 -6.84 -5.57
C LEU A 63 4.00 -6.34 -4.46
N LYS A 64 5.31 -6.43 -4.70
CA LYS A 64 6.36 -6.05 -3.75
C LYS A 64 6.99 -4.74 -4.17
N SER A 65 6.89 -3.72 -3.32
CA SER A 65 7.57 -2.45 -3.56
C SER A 65 8.79 -2.31 -2.66
N PHE A 66 9.93 -1.93 -3.22
CA PHE A 66 11.10 -1.51 -2.43
C PHE A 66 11.05 -0.03 -2.03
N SER A 67 9.96 0.67 -2.37
CA SER A 67 9.81 2.11 -2.21
C SER A 67 8.44 2.43 -1.64
N GLU A 68 8.42 2.89 -0.40
CA GLU A 68 7.22 3.43 0.22
C GLU A 68 6.73 4.69 -0.52
N ILE A 69 7.67 5.48 -1.07
CA ILE A 69 7.35 6.67 -1.86
C ILE A 69 6.57 6.28 -3.13
N ASN A 70 6.95 5.20 -3.82
CA ASN A 70 6.17 4.72 -4.98
C ASN A 70 4.80 4.20 -4.57
N PHE A 71 4.68 3.54 -3.41
CA PHE A 71 3.38 3.14 -2.87
C PHE A 71 2.45 4.35 -2.65
N HIS A 72 2.95 5.41 -2.00
CA HIS A 72 2.18 6.65 -1.81
C HIS A 72 1.81 7.36 -3.13
N LYS A 73 2.70 7.31 -4.14
CA LYS A 73 2.37 7.81 -5.49
C LYS A 73 1.24 7.00 -6.13
N SER A 74 1.23 5.69 -5.95
CA SER A 74 0.14 4.84 -6.42
C SER A 74 -1.19 5.19 -5.78
N LEU A 75 -1.22 5.39 -4.46
CA LEU A 75 -2.42 5.85 -3.74
C LEU A 75 -2.93 7.18 -4.29
N LYS A 76 -2.00 8.12 -4.57
CA LYS A 76 -2.34 9.45 -5.04
C LYS A 76 -2.83 9.50 -6.49
N PHE A 77 -2.22 8.71 -7.38
CA PHE A 77 -2.42 8.82 -8.82
C PHE A 77 -3.20 7.65 -9.43
N GLY A 78 -3.49 6.59 -8.66
CA GLY A 78 -4.21 5.41 -9.15
C GLY A 78 -3.46 4.68 -10.26
N ILE A 79 -2.13 4.60 -10.15
CA ILE A 79 -1.27 3.94 -11.15
C ILE A 79 -0.21 3.08 -10.47
N TRP A 80 0.21 2.02 -11.16
CA TRP A 80 1.33 1.19 -10.75
C TRP A 80 2.23 0.83 -11.92
N SER A 81 3.49 0.52 -11.61
CA SER A 81 4.41 -0.13 -12.53
C SER A 81 5.28 -1.12 -11.76
N THR A 82 5.63 -2.22 -12.42
CA THR A 82 6.66 -3.15 -11.97
C THR A 82 7.76 -3.25 -13.04
N THR A 83 8.58 -4.31 -13.04
CA THR A 83 9.60 -4.59 -14.05
C THR A 83 8.97 -4.84 -15.41
N THR A 84 9.71 -4.57 -16.49
CA THR A 84 9.22 -4.74 -17.87
C THR A 84 8.66 -6.15 -18.13
N LEU A 85 9.33 -7.19 -17.63
CA LEU A 85 8.87 -8.58 -17.76
C LEU A 85 7.53 -8.80 -17.05
N HIS A 86 7.41 -8.33 -15.81
CA HIS A 86 6.17 -8.48 -15.04
C HIS A 86 5.04 -7.61 -15.59
N ASN A 87 5.33 -6.40 -16.10
CA ASN A 87 4.35 -5.56 -16.77
C ASN A 87 3.77 -6.28 -17.99
N ALA A 88 4.61 -6.90 -18.83
CA ALA A 88 4.12 -7.67 -19.98
C ALA A 88 3.24 -8.86 -19.55
N LEU A 89 3.61 -9.56 -18.48
CA LEU A 89 2.80 -10.64 -17.90
C LEU A 89 1.44 -10.14 -17.42
N LEU A 90 1.42 -9.06 -16.63
CA LEU A 90 0.19 -8.49 -16.09
C LEU A 90 -0.72 -7.93 -17.17
N ASP A 91 -0.15 -7.36 -18.24
CA ASP A 91 -0.92 -6.91 -19.40
C ASP A 91 -1.62 -8.08 -20.12
N GLN A 92 -0.90 -9.19 -20.33
CA GLN A 92 -1.47 -10.40 -20.90
C GLN A 92 -2.59 -10.97 -20.01
N VAL A 93 -2.35 -11.05 -18.70
CA VAL A 93 -3.33 -11.53 -17.72
C VAL A 93 -4.56 -10.63 -17.69
N PHE A 94 -4.38 -9.31 -17.66
CA PHE A 94 -5.49 -8.36 -17.67
C PHE A 94 -6.36 -8.52 -18.91
N LYS A 95 -5.73 -8.65 -20.09
CA LYS A 95 -6.45 -8.85 -21.35
C LYS A 95 -7.20 -10.18 -21.40
N SER A 96 -6.60 -11.28 -20.93
CA SER A 96 -7.25 -12.59 -20.89
C SER A 96 -8.38 -12.67 -19.87
N ASP A 97 -8.23 -12.00 -18.74
CA ASP A 97 -9.19 -12.07 -17.65
C ASP A 97 -10.33 -11.07 -17.84
N LEU A 98 -10.10 -9.98 -18.58
CA LEU A 98 -11.17 -9.07 -19.03
C LEU A 98 -12.18 -9.80 -19.92
N THR A 99 -11.73 -10.68 -20.82
CA THR A 99 -12.65 -11.47 -21.67
C THR A 99 -13.39 -12.54 -20.88
N ALA A 100 -12.80 -13.03 -19.79
CA ALA A 100 -13.41 -14.00 -18.87
C ALA A 100 -14.24 -13.36 -17.75
N VAL A 101 -14.37 -12.03 -17.71
CA VAL A 101 -15.06 -11.27 -16.65
C VAL A 101 -14.48 -11.61 -15.26
N ARG A 102 -13.15 -11.75 -15.19
CA ARG A 102 -12.41 -12.10 -13.98
C ARG A 102 -11.57 -10.90 -13.51
N PRO A 103 -11.83 -10.33 -12.31
CA PRO A 103 -11.02 -9.24 -11.78
C PRO A 103 -9.58 -9.67 -11.50
N VAL A 104 -8.62 -8.79 -11.79
CA VAL A 104 -7.20 -8.96 -11.42
C VAL A 104 -6.89 -8.10 -10.20
N LEU A 105 -6.47 -8.74 -9.12
CA LEU A 105 -6.31 -8.11 -7.81
C LEU A 105 -4.86 -8.22 -7.33
N PHE A 106 -4.46 -7.19 -6.59
CA PHE A 106 -3.09 -7.03 -6.11
C PHE A 106 -3.06 -6.85 -4.61
N PHE A 107 -2.28 -7.69 -3.94
CA PHE A 107 -1.92 -7.54 -2.54
C PHE A 107 -0.59 -6.81 -2.45
N PHE A 108 -0.63 -5.57 -1.99
CA PHE A 108 0.58 -4.75 -1.89
C PHE A 108 1.32 -5.01 -0.59
N SER A 109 2.63 -5.18 -0.68
CA SER A 109 3.51 -5.23 0.49
C SER A 109 4.82 -4.52 0.19
N VAL A 110 5.08 -3.44 0.91
CA VAL A 110 6.33 -2.70 0.85
C VAL A 110 7.41 -3.51 1.59
N CYS A 111 8.51 -3.81 0.91
CA CYS A 111 9.63 -4.55 1.45
C CYS A 111 10.19 -3.85 2.69
N GLY A 112 10.45 -4.63 3.75
CA GLY A 112 11.00 -4.12 5.02
C GLY A 112 9.94 -3.64 6.01
N THR A 113 8.72 -3.33 5.60
CA THR A 113 7.65 -2.91 6.54
C THR A 113 7.15 -4.06 7.40
N LYS A 114 7.24 -5.31 6.91
CA LYS A 114 6.66 -6.51 7.52
C LYS A 114 5.13 -6.50 7.62
N HIS A 115 4.48 -5.73 6.75
CA HIS A 115 3.02 -5.68 6.62
C HIS A 115 2.63 -5.88 5.15
N PHE A 116 1.38 -6.29 4.93
CA PHE A 116 0.66 -5.99 3.70
C PHE A 116 -0.03 -4.64 3.90
N ASN A 117 0.06 -3.77 2.90
CA ASN A 117 -0.34 -2.36 3.01
C ASN A 117 -1.72 -2.08 2.39
N GLY A 118 -2.27 -3.03 1.62
CA GLY A 118 -3.58 -2.86 1.02
C GLY A 118 -3.85 -3.77 -0.17
N VAL A 119 -5.05 -3.59 -0.73
CA VAL A 119 -5.56 -4.32 -1.90
C VAL A 119 -6.01 -3.32 -2.96
N ALA A 120 -5.62 -3.56 -4.21
CA ALA A 120 -6.12 -2.80 -5.36
C ALA A 120 -6.50 -3.73 -6.51
N ARG A 121 -7.39 -3.26 -7.38
CA ARG A 121 -7.71 -3.95 -8.64
C ARG A 121 -7.05 -3.27 -9.83
N MET A 122 -6.63 -4.05 -10.81
CA MET A 122 -6.19 -3.53 -12.11
C MET A 122 -7.39 -3.01 -12.89
N THR A 123 -7.29 -1.81 -13.46
CA THR A 123 -8.39 -1.17 -14.22
C THR A 123 -8.02 -0.81 -15.65
N SER A 124 -6.76 -1.00 -16.06
CA SER A 124 -6.33 -0.85 -17.45
C SER A 124 -5.23 -1.83 -17.81
N GLY A 125 -5.02 -2.06 -19.11
CA GLY A 125 -3.79 -2.66 -19.62
C GLY A 125 -2.57 -1.78 -19.38
N VAL A 126 -1.38 -2.31 -19.64
CA VAL A 126 -0.13 -1.58 -19.48
C VAL A 126 0.07 -0.61 -20.64
N ARG A 127 0.26 0.65 -20.31
CA ARG A 127 0.62 1.72 -21.22
C ARG A 127 2.14 1.85 -21.29
N THR A 128 2.71 1.61 -22.45
CA THR A 128 4.15 1.75 -22.71
C THR A 128 4.48 2.99 -23.54
N ASP A 129 3.45 3.67 -24.07
CA ASP A 129 3.52 4.89 -24.87
C ASP A 129 3.89 6.13 -24.05
N VAL A 130 3.56 6.13 -22.75
CA VAL A 130 3.80 7.25 -21.83
C VAL A 130 4.53 6.75 -20.59
N GLN A 131 5.48 7.55 -20.11
CA GLN A 131 6.21 7.28 -18.87
C GLN A 131 5.74 8.18 -17.74
N PHE A 132 5.58 7.59 -16.55
CA PHE A 132 5.38 8.35 -15.33
C PHE A 132 6.73 8.69 -14.70
N GLN A 133 7.16 9.93 -14.87
CA GLN A 133 8.52 10.38 -14.50
C GLN A 133 8.76 10.53 -13.01
N LEU A 134 7.71 10.43 -12.18
CA LEU A 134 7.85 10.62 -10.74
C LEU A 134 8.21 9.32 -10.00
N TRP A 135 8.37 8.17 -10.66
CA TRP A 135 8.87 6.97 -9.97
C TRP A 135 10.27 7.20 -9.40
N GLU A 136 10.58 6.60 -8.24
CA GLU A 136 11.90 6.77 -7.61
C GLU A 136 13.06 6.21 -8.45
N LYS A 137 12.79 5.19 -9.27
CA LYS A 137 13.77 4.62 -10.20
C LYS A 137 13.29 4.80 -11.63
N LEU A 138 14.17 5.30 -12.50
CA LEU A 138 13.89 5.51 -13.93
C LEU A 138 13.73 4.20 -14.72
N LYS A 139 14.00 3.05 -14.12
CA LYS A 139 13.90 1.73 -14.76
C LYS A 139 12.47 1.23 -14.98
N TYR A 140 11.47 1.92 -14.43
CA TYR A 140 10.07 1.52 -14.54
C TYR A 140 9.50 2.09 -15.84
N GLU A 141 9.37 1.22 -16.83
CA GLU A 141 8.86 1.56 -18.15
C GLU A 141 7.38 1.21 -18.25
N GLY A 142 6.59 2.23 -18.62
CA GLY A 142 5.15 2.16 -18.66
C GLY A 142 4.47 2.15 -17.29
N PHE A 143 3.14 2.10 -17.30
CA PHE A 143 2.31 1.95 -16.10
C PHE A 143 0.93 1.43 -16.47
N PHE A 144 0.18 0.94 -15.49
CA PHE A 144 -1.23 0.61 -15.62
C PHE A 144 -2.02 1.28 -14.50
N HIS A 145 -3.32 1.47 -14.72
CA HIS A 145 -4.20 2.02 -13.71
C HIS A 145 -4.64 0.97 -12.71
N VAL A 146 -4.74 1.41 -11.46
CA VAL A 146 -5.26 0.62 -10.34
C VAL A 146 -6.29 1.42 -9.57
N GLU A 147 -7.26 0.72 -9.01
CA GLU A 147 -8.22 1.26 -8.06
C GLU A 147 -7.99 0.60 -6.71
N TRP A 148 -7.69 1.41 -5.70
CA TRP A 148 -7.48 0.96 -4.34
C TRP A 148 -8.81 0.60 -3.69
N LEU A 149 -8.95 -0.68 -3.34
CA LEU A 149 -10.13 -1.20 -2.66
C LEU A 149 -9.98 -1.11 -1.14
N LEU A 150 -8.76 -1.30 -0.64
CA LEU A 150 -8.44 -1.22 0.78
C LEU A 150 -7.03 -0.68 0.99
N VAL A 151 -6.88 0.24 1.94
CA VAL A 151 -5.58 0.75 2.38
C VAL A 151 -5.48 0.55 3.89
N LYS A 152 -4.80 -0.52 4.29
CA LYS A 152 -4.68 -0.94 5.69
C LYS A 152 -3.42 -1.74 5.87
N ASP A 153 -2.65 -1.39 6.91
CA ASP A 153 -1.48 -2.16 7.31
C ASP A 153 -1.91 -3.39 8.11
N VAL A 154 -1.74 -4.58 7.52
CA VAL A 154 -2.00 -5.87 8.17
C VAL A 154 -0.67 -6.58 8.43
N PRO A 155 -0.32 -6.86 9.70
CA PRO A 155 0.95 -7.48 10.03
C PRO A 155 1.16 -8.85 9.39
N ASN A 156 2.38 -9.13 8.95
CA ASN A 156 2.71 -10.41 8.30
C ASN A 156 2.40 -11.64 9.16
N TYR A 157 2.51 -11.54 10.50
CA TYR A 157 2.27 -12.68 11.38
C TYR A 157 0.86 -13.26 11.20
N VAL A 158 -0.11 -12.42 10.85
CA VAL A 158 -1.50 -12.78 10.58
C VAL A 158 -1.60 -13.75 9.39
N PHE A 159 -0.70 -13.64 8.41
CA PHE A 159 -0.73 -14.45 7.19
C PHE A 159 0.29 -15.60 7.17
N THR A 160 1.01 -15.85 8.26
CA THR A 160 2.07 -16.88 8.30
C THR A 160 1.58 -18.31 8.07
N SER A 161 0.31 -18.57 8.40
CA SER A 161 -0.37 -19.85 8.17
C SER A 161 -0.79 -20.04 6.70
N VAL A 162 -0.93 -18.96 5.93
CA VAL A 162 -1.36 -19.02 4.53
C VAL A 162 -0.17 -19.46 3.66
N LYS A 163 -0.27 -20.66 3.07
CA LYS A 163 0.76 -21.26 2.23
C LYS A 163 0.38 -21.20 0.76
N MET A 164 1.36 -20.91 -0.09
CA MET A 164 1.20 -20.91 -1.55
C MET A 164 1.35 -22.32 -2.12
N SER A 165 0.24 -23.04 -2.26
CA SER A 165 0.17 -24.40 -2.78
C SER A 165 0.63 -24.53 -4.24
N ASN A 166 0.54 -23.46 -5.02
CA ASN A 166 1.04 -23.37 -6.40
C ASN A 166 2.57 -23.23 -6.51
N THR A 167 3.30 -23.19 -5.39
CA THR A 167 4.78 -23.15 -5.37
C THR A 167 5.36 -24.49 -4.89
N PRO A 168 6.49 -24.96 -5.46
CA PRO A 168 7.10 -26.23 -5.04
C PRO A 168 7.44 -26.31 -3.55
N THR A 169 7.79 -25.17 -2.95
CA THR A 169 8.20 -25.07 -1.55
C THR A 169 7.06 -24.84 -0.58
N LYS A 170 5.82 -24.66 -1.07
CA LYS A 170 4.64 -24.29 -0.25
C LYS A 170 4.94 -23.17 0.73
N LYS A 171 5.67 -22.16 0.26
CA LYS A 171 6.14 -21.05 1.11
C LYS A 171 4.97 -20.24 1.64
N SER A 172 5.20 -19.53 2.74
CA SER A 172 4.25 -18.55 3.26
C SER A 172 4.04 -17.42 2.26
N ILE A 173 2.83 -16.88 2.15
CA ILE A 173 2.54 -15.70 1.32
C ILE A 173 3.38 -14.48 1.74
N THR A 174 3.77 -14.41 3.02
CA THR A 174 4.65 -13.34 3.52
C THR A 174 6.03 -13.35 2.86
N SER A 175 6.42 -14.48 2.25
CA SER A 175 7.69 -14.71 1.56
C SER A 175 7.54 -14.71 0.04
N CYS A 176 6.42 -14.20 -0.48
CA CYS A 176 6.21 -14.02 -1.91
C CYS A 176 7.26 -13.08 -2.53
N ARG A 177 7.62 -13.40 -3.77
CA ARG A 177 8.31 -12.46 -4.65
C ARG A 177 7.30 -11.57 -5.36
N ASP A 178 7.81 -10.52 -5.98
CA ASP A 178 6.98 -9.63 -6.79
C ASP A 178 6.30 -10.40 -7.94
N CYS A 179 5.04 -10.09 -8.19
CA CYS A 179 4.18 -10.68 -9.22
C CYS A 179 3.98 -12.19 -9.12
N GLU A 180 4.12 -12.76 -7.92
CA GLU A 180 3.70 -14.14 -7.70
C GLU A 180 2.19 -14.25 -7.55
N GLU A 181 1.60 -15.20 -8.29
CA GLU A 181 0.17 -15.52 -8.25
C GLU A 181 -0.19 -16.24 -6.95
N VAL A 182 -1.31 -15.86 -6.35
CA VAL A 182 -1.90 -16.50 -5.17
C VAL A 182 -3.22 -17.12 -5.59
N LEU A 183 -3.46 -18.38 -5.22
CA LEU A 183 -4.68 -19.06 -5.61
C LEU A 183 -5.89 -18.52 -4.84
N PHE A 184 -7.06 -18.55 -5.48
CA PHE A 184 -8.30 -18.01 -4.91
C PHE A 184 -8.64 -18.59 -3.52
N GLU A 185 -8.39 -19.88 -3.30
CA GLU A 185 -8.62 -20.52 -2.00
C GLU A 185 -7.78 -19.88 -0.88
N GLU A 186 -6.49 -19.64 -1.15
CA GLU A 186 -5.55 -19.01 -0.23
C GLU A 186 -5.94 -17.56 0.04
N VAL A 187 -6.44 -16.89 -1.00
CA VAL A 187 -6.93 -15.52 -0.94
C VAL A 187 -8.14 -15.37 -0.04
N SER A 188 -9.08 -16.33 -0.07
CA SER A 188 -10.25 -16.35 0.81
C SER A 188 -9.84 -16.29 2.29
N TRP A 189 -8.80 -17.03 2.69
CA TRP A 189 -8.26 -16.98 4.05
C TRP A 189 -7.70 -15.60 4.42
N ILE A 190 -6.97 -14.97 3.49
CA ILE A 190 -6.40 -13.63 3.69
C ILE A 190 -7.51 -12.62 4.02
N PHE A 191 -8.63 -12.68 3.30
CA PHE A 191 -9.76 -11.77 3.57
C PHE A 191 -10.40 -11.97 4.92
N GLY A 192 -10.61 -13.22 5.33
CA GLY A 192 -11.11 -13.51 6.68
C GLY A 192 -10.25 -12.86 7.77
N TYR A 193 -8.92 -12.83 7.57
CA TYR A 193 -8.00 -12.16 8.48
C TYR A 193 -7.99 -10.63 8.36
N ILE A 194 -8.14 -10.09 7.15
CA ILE A 194 -8.21 -8.63 6.93
C ILE A 194 -9.45 -8.02 7.60
N ASP A 195 -10.60 -8.72 7.51
CA ASP A 195 -11.88 -8.29 8.10
C ASP A 195 -11.88 -8.43 9.63
N ALA A 196 -11.21 -9.46 10.16
CA ALA A 196 -11.12 -9.70 11.61
C ALA A 196 -10.09 -8.84 12.37
N SER A 197 -9.22 -8.11 11.65
CA SER A 197 -8.15 -7.26 12.24
C SER A 197 -8.55 -5.81 12.40
#